data_AF-A0A6J6IRQ7-F1
#
_entry.id   AF-A0A6J6IRQ7-F1
#
_cell.length_a   1.000
_cell.length_b   1.000
_cell.length_c   1.000
_cell.angle_alpha   90.00
_cell.angle_beta   90.00
_cell.angle_gamma   90.00
#
_symmetry.space_group_name_H-M   'P 1'
#
loop_
_entity.id
_entity.type
_entity.pdbx_description
1 polymer ?
#
loop_
_entity_poly.entity_id
_entity_poly.type
_entity_poly.pdbx_seq_one_letter_code
_entity_poly.pdbx_strand_id
1 'polypeptide(L)'
;MPFFIEPRKIEKDGSGELLLQAELEPIDSNFPWEKISKGLKKIIGEHVSTDTKPLFMIVPGHWADEAIVALPHSCLVIKKGVITGAFFGGQRVTSFFYSDITSVEYNGGSFQGRVDILTSSFGGRSDVDGDIGVLSSIASNSNFRPNSIEMDKNQYKNAKKYFDVLNEMIAKSKSPSGQIVVPKGHSSIADEIGKLADLHQKGLIDDTEFKELKAKLIQE
;
A
#
# COMPACT_ATOMS: atom_id res chain seq x y z
N MET A 1 -31.08 -3.89 -11.24
CA MET A 1 -31.56 -4.00 -9.84
C MET A 1 -30.74 -3.03 -9.00
N PRO A 2 -31.34 -2.07 -8.29
CA PRO A 2 -30.57 -1.20 -7.40
C PRO A 2 -30.21 -1.99 -6.13
N PHE A 3 -28.92 -1.99 -5.77
CA PHE A 3 -28.44 -2.58 -4.52
C PHE A 3 -28.91 -1.71 -3.35
N PHE A 4 -29.88 -2.23 -2.60
CA PHE A 4 -30.34 -1.62 -1.37
C PHE A 4 -29.33 -1.97 -0.28
N ILE A 5 -28.49 -1.01 0.11
CA ILE A 5 -27.59 -1.13 1.26
C ILE A 5 -28.47 -0.95 2.50
N GLU A 6 -28.64 -1.98 3.32
CA GLU A 6 -29.28 -1.80 4.62
C GLU A 6 -28.43 -0.85 5.48
N PRO A 7 -28.99 0.28 5.94
CA PRO A 7 -28.27 1.14 6.88
C PRO A 7 -28.14 0.40 8.21
N ARG A 8 -26.90 0.07 8.60
CA ARG A 8 -26.62 -0.44 9.95
C ARG A 8 -27.09 0.59 10.98
N LYS A 9 -27.65 0.08 12.09
CA LYS A 9 -28.17 0.89 13.20
C LYS A 9 -27.14 1.91 13.67
N ILE A 10 -27.49 3.18 13.54
CA ILE A 10 -26.76 4.31 14.10
C ILE A 10 -27.23 4.45 15.54
N GLU A 11 -26.45 3.97 16.51
CA GLU A 11 -26.67 4.34 17.91
C GLU A 11 -25.85 5.59 18.22
N LYS A 12 -26.56 6.65 18.64
CA LYS A 12 -25.96 7.85 19.21
C LYS A 12 -25.70 7.57 20.68
N ASP A 13 -24.47 7.78 21.16
CA ASP A 13 -24.32 8.00 22.59
C ASP A 13 -24.79 9.42 22.94
N GLY A 14 -24.98 9.68 24.24
CA GLY A 14 -25.49 10.95 24.75
C GLY A 14 -24.60 12.18 24.47
N SER A 15 -23.50 12.03 23.72
CA SER A 15 -22.61 13.11 23.29
C SER A 15 -22.79 13.54 21.84
N GLY A 16 -23.55 12.78 21.03
CA GLY A 16 -23.81 13.11 19.63
C GLY A 16 -22.70 12.73 18.65
N GLU A 17 -21.66 12.01 19.10
CA GLU A 17 -20.65 11.43 18.19
C GLU A 17 -21.18 10.14 17.53
N LEU A 18 -20.96 10.04 16.20
CA LEU A 18 -21.28 8.85 15.41
C LEU A 18 -20.26 7.74 15.73
N LEU A 19 -20.67 6.76 16.52
CA LEU A 19 -19.84 5.59 16.83
C LEU A 19 -19.85 4.60 15.66
N LEU A 20 -18.92 4.77 14.71
CA LEU A 20 -18.40 3.67 13.90
C LEU A 20 -17.39 2.87 14.76
N GLN A 21 -17.86 2.22 15.83
CA GLN A 21 -17.04 1.27 16.58
C GLN A 21 -17.34 -0.15 16.10
N ALA A 22 -16.88 -0.46 14.89
CA ALA A 22 -16.54 -1.85 14.61
C ALA A 22 -15.20 -2.09 15.33
N GLU A 23 -15.20 -2.96 16.34
CA GLU A 23 -13.96 -3.38 17.00
C GLU A 23 -13.06 -4.00 15.94
N LEU A 24 -11.88 -3.41 15.72
CA LEU A 24 -11.01 -3.83 14.65
C LEU A 24 -10.39 -5.18 15.00
N GLU A 25 -10.62 -6.17 14.14
CA GLU A 25 -9.99 -7.49 14.28
C GLU A 25 -8.46 -7.36 14.34
N PRO A 26 -7.77 -8.21 15.12
CA PRO A 26 -6.31 -8.19 15.18
C PRO A 26 -5.67 -8.28 13.80
N ILE A 27 -4.82 -7.31 13.47
CA ILE A 27 -4.04 -7.29 12.23
C ILE A 27 -2.69 -7.98 12.46
N ASP A 28 -2.28 -8.87 11.56
CA ASP A 28 -0.92 -9.44 11.56
C ASP A 28 0.13 -8.32 11.50
N SER A 29 1.14 -8.37 12.36
CA SER A 29 2.14 -7.31 12.44
C SER A 29 3.45 -7.77 13.09
N ASN A 30 4.51 -6.99 12.86
CA ASN A 30 5.82 -7.22 13.49
C ASN A 30 5.85 -6.87 14.99
N PHE A 31 4.74 -6.37 15.54
CA PHE A 31 4.62 -5.96 16.93
C PHE A 31 3.29 -6.45 17.53
N PRO A 32 3.24 -6.97 18.76
CA PRO A 32 2.02 -7.60 19.26
C PRO A 32 0.82 -6.65 19.33
N TRP A 33 -0.32 -7.06 18.76
CA TRP A 33 -1.54 -6.25 18.63
C TRP A 33 -2.03 -5.69 19.98
N GLU A 34 -1.96 -6.47 21.05
CA GLU A 34 -2.38 -6.08 22.39
C GLU A 34 -1.55 -4.93 22.97
N LYS A 35 -0.32 -4.74 22.48
CA LYS A 35 0.60 -3.68 22.91
C LYS A 35 0.51 -2.41 22.06
N ILE A 36 -0.32 -2.40 21.03
CA ILE A 36 -0.53 -1.24 20.17
C ILE A 36 -1.48 -0.24 20.86
N SER A 37 -1.16 1.05 20.76
CA SER A 37 -1.91 2.10 21.43
C SER A 37 -3.37 2.14 20.96
N LYS A 38 -4.31 2.34 21.89
CA LYS A 38 -5.75 2.45 21.57
C LYS A 38 -6.03 3.54 20.53
N GLY A 39 -5.29 4.64 20.60
CA GLY A 39 -5.40 5.73 19.65
C GLY A 39 -5.00 5.32 18.23
N LEU A 40 -3.90 4.57 18.08
CA LEU A 40 -3.50 4.07 16.77
C LEU A 40 -4.54 3.09 16.20
N LYS A 41 -5.07 2.18 17.03
CA LYS A 41 -6.17 1.28 16.63
C LYS A 41 -7.42 2.03 16.18
N LYS A 42 -7.80 3.10 16.89
CA LYS A 42 -8.93 3.98 16.53
C LYS A 42 -8.72 4.60 15.16
N ILE A 43 -7.55 5.19 14.90
CA ILE A 43 -7.24 5.83 13.61
C ILE A 43 -7.31 4.83 12.47
N ILE A 44 -6.78 3.62 12.67
CA ILE A 44 -6.87 2.54 11.68
C ILE A 44 -8.34 2.25 11.38
N GLY A 45 -9.20 2.10 12.39
CA GLY A 45 -10.62 1.84 12.20
C GLY A 45 -11.39 2.97 11.51
N GLU A 46 -10.95 4.21 11.66
CA GLU A 46 -11.54 5.36 10.96
C GLU A 46 -11.16 5.43 9.48
N HIS A 47 -9.98 4.92 9.10
CA HIS A 47 -9.42 5.11 7.76
C HIS A 47 -9.41 3.83 6.90
N VAL A 48 -9.68 2.68 7.51
CA VAL A 48 -9.82 1.42 6.80
C VAL A 48 -11.31 1.18 6.53
N SER A 49 -11.68 1.10 5.25
CA SER A 49 -13.06 0.80 4.84
C SER A 49 -13.51 -0.56 5.39
N THR A 50 -14.78 -0.68 5.75
CA THR A 50 -15.40 -1.95 6.18
C THR A 50 -15.27 -3.06 5.13
N ASP A 51 -15.15 -2.69 3.86
CA ASP A 51 -15.06 -3.62 2.73
C ASP A 51 -13.62 -4.03 2.43
N THR A 52 -12.63 -3.34 3.03
CA THR A 52 -11.21 -3.54 2.77
C THR A 52 -10.51 -3.97 4.04
N LYS A 53 -10.21 -5.27 4.15
CA LYS A 53 -9.48 -5.79 5.30
C LYS A 53 -7.98 -5.46 5.20
N PRO A 54 -7.34 -4.96 6.28
CA PRO A 54 -5.89 -4.85 6.34
C PRO A 54 -5.24 -6.23 6.22
N LEU A 55 -4.15 -6.30 5.46
CA LEU A 55 -3.41 -7.55 5.26
C LEU A 55 -2.37 -7.75 6.36
N PHE A 56 -1.60 -6.70 6.64
CA PHE A 56 -0.63 -6.66 7.72
C PHE A 56 -0.33 -5.21 8.10
N MET A 57 0.40 -5.04 9.19
CA MET A 57 0.85 -3.74 9.66
C MET A 57 2.31 -3.80 10.11
N ILE A 58 3.01 -2.69 9.88
CA ILE A 58 4.38 -2.48 10.32
C ILE A 58 4.38 -1.37 11.37
N VAL A 59 4.90 -1.66 12.56
CA VAL A 59 4.98 -0.74 13.70
C VAL A 59 6.44 -0.68 14.19
N PRO A 60 7.01 0.50 14.43
CA PRO A 60 8.37 0.64 14.93
C PRO A 60 8.62 -0.05 16.27
N GLY A 61 7.61 -0.11 17.15
CA GLY A 61 7.71 -0.82 18.41
C GLY A 61 6.74 -0.29 19.47
N HIS A 62 7.10 -0.52 20.73
CA HIS A 62 6.28 -0.12 21.87
C HIS A 62 6.24 1.41 22.00
N TRP A 63 5.03 1.96 22.22
CA TRP A 63 4.74 3.40 22.28
C TRP A 63 4.93 4.18 20.97
N ALA A 64 5.21 3.51 19.85
CA ALA A 64 5.16 4.15 18.56
C ALA A 64 3.70 4.52 18.25
N ASP A 65 3.45 5.81 18.01
CA ASP A 65 2.16 6.31 17.54
C ASP A 65 2.17 6.43 16.00
N GLU A 66 2.87 5.53 15.33
CA GLU A 66 2.93 5.49 13.87
C GLU A 66 2.95 4.05 13.34
N ALA A 67 2.45 3.88 12.13
CA ALA A 67 2.39 2.59 11.47
C ALA A 67 2.31 2.72 9.96
N ILE A 68 2.77 1.68 9.26
CA ILE A 68 2.36 1.40 7.88
C ILE A 68 1.32 0.29 7.90
N VAL A 69 0.13 0.55 7.38
CA VAL A 69 -0.95 -0.45 7.26
C VAL A 69 -1.09 -0.84 5.80
N ALA A 70 -0.84 -2.11 5.48
CA ALA A 70 -0.98 -2.64 4.13
C ALA A 70 -2.42 -3.04 3.85
N LEU A 71 -3.00 -2.48 2.79
CA LEU A 71 -4.30 -2.82 2.23
C LEU A 71 -4.10 -3.56 0.90
N PRO A 72 -5.13 -4.15 0.26
CA PRO A 72 -4.99 -4.89 -0.98
C PRO A 72 -4.38 -4.12 -2.16
N HIS A 73 -4.64 -2.81 -2.28
CA HIS A 73 -4.22 -1.98 -3.42
C HIS A 73 -3.39 -0.74 -3.05
N SER A 74 -3.26 -0.46 -1.76
CA SER A 74 -2.54 0.69 -1.22
C SER A 74 -1.99 0.39 0.15
N CYS A 75 -1.14 1.26 0.68
CA CYS A 75 -0.81 1.27 2.09
C CYS A 75 -1.08 2.64 2.71
N LEU A 76 -1.40 2.67 3.99
CA LEU A 76 -1.53 3.88 4.78
C LEU A 76 -0.28 4.09 5.61
N VAL A 77 0.28 5.30 5.61
CA VAL A 77 1.23 5.77 6.63
C VAL A 77 0.45 6.60 7.63
N ILE A 78 0.43 6.14 8.87
CA ILE A 78 -0.26 6.79 9.99
C ILE A 78 0.79 7.36 10.92
N LYS A 79 0.63 8.62 11.30
CA LYS A 79 1.37 9.28 12.38
C LYS A 79 0.39 9.95 13.33
N LYS A 80 0.56 9.70 14.62
CA LYS A 80 -0.20 10.30 15.71
C LYS A 80 0.80 10.94 16.66
N GLY A 81 0.53 12.16 17.11
CA GLY A 81 1.38 12.83 18.09
C GLY A 81 1.33 14.35 18.01
N VAL A 82 1.60 14.99 19.14
CA VAL A 82 1.52 16.44 19.38
C VAL A 82 2.47 17.25 18.49
N ILE A 83 3.52 16.62 17.95
CA ILE A 83 4.56 17.26 17.13
C ILE A 83 4.27 17.13 15.62
N THR A 84 3.18 16.46 15.19
CA THR A 84 2.82 16.29 13.77
C THR A 84 2.33 17.57 13.05
N GLY A 85 2.59 18.75 13.61
CA GLY A 85 2.23 20.06 13.04
C GLY A 85 0.77 20.48 13.26
N ALA A 86 -0.05 19.61 13.82
CA ALA A 86 -1.41 19.91 14.24
C ALA A 86 -1.41 20.19 15.76
N PHE A 87 -1.49 21.47 16.12
CA PHE A 87 -1.80 21.88 17.49
C PHE A 87 -3.02 21.10 18.00
N PHE A 88 -2.95 20.55 19.22
CA PHE A 88 -3.99 19.73 19.88
C PHE A 88 -4.14 18.27 19.43
N GLY A 89 -3.04 17.51 19.38
CA GLY A 89 -3.11 16.05 19.29
C GLY A 89 -3.57 15.53 17.93
N GLY A 90 -3.23 16.25 16.86
CA GLY A 90 -3.61 15.85 15.52
C GLY A 90 -2.96 14.55 15.06
N GLN A 91 -3.61 13.98 14.06
CA GLN A 91 -3.21 12.77 13.38
C GLN A 91 -2.99 13.07 11.90
N ARG A 92 -2.06 12.36 11.29
CA ARG A 92 -1.82 12.42 9.85
C ARG A 92 -1.89 11.01 9.30
N VAL A 93 -2.79 10.82 8.34
CA VAL A 93 -2.92 9.57 7.58
C VAL A 93 -2.70 9.89 6.12
N THR A 94 -1.75 9.21 5.50
CA THR A 94 -1.45 9.38 4.07
C THR A 94 -1.57 8.04 3.37
N SER A 95 -2.32 7.99 2.28
CA SER A 95 -2.53 6.78 1.48
C SER A 95 -1.62 6.79 0.26
N PHE A 96 -1.03 5.65 -0.04
CA PHE A 96 -0.15 5.44 -1.19
C PHE A 96 -0.63 4.22 -1.98
N PHE A 97 -1.09 4.42 -3.22
CA PHE A 97 -1.36 3.30 -4.11
C PHE A 97 -0.06 2.61 -4.50
N TYR A 98 -0.06 1.28 -4.52
CA TYR A 98 1.15 0.51 -4.83
C TYR A 98 1.73 0.83 -6.22
N SER A 99 0.86 1.19 -7.18
CA SER A 99 1.25 1.61 -8.53
C SER A 99 2.13 2.87 -8.54
N ASP A 100 1.94 3.74 -7.55
CA ASP A 100 2.54 5.07 -7.50
C ASP A 100 3.81 5.10 -6.63
N ILE A 101 4.01 4.06 -5.81
CA ILE A 101 5.20 3.92 -4.96
C ILE A 101 6.37 3.52 -5.82
N THR A 102 7.42 4.34 -5.92
CA THR A 102 8.64 4.05 -6.68
C THR A 102 9.52 3.04 -5.94
N SER A 103 9.77 3.27 -4.65
CA SER A 103 10.56 2.40 -3.76
C SER A 103 10.16 2.57 -2.29
N VAL A 104 10.57 1.61 -1.46
CA VAL A 104 10.52 1.70 0.01
C VAL A 104 11.94 1.57 0.53
N GLU A 105 12.45 2.60 1.21
CA GLU A 105 13.87 2.72 1.55
C GLU A 105 14.09 2.88 3.05
N TYR A 106 15.01 2.09 3.60
CA TYR A 106 15.51 2.30 4.95
C TYR A 106 16.68 3.29 4.92
N ASN A 107 16.49 4.43 5.58
CA ASN A 107 17.51 5.46 5.76
C ASN A 107 17.87 5.50 7.25
N GLY A 108 19.04 4.98 7.63
CA GLY A 108 19.42 4.96 9.04
C GLY A 108 20.91 4.76 9.31
N GLY A 109 21.37 5.41 10.37
CA GLY A 109 22.66 5.16 11.02
C GLY A 109 22.53 4.14 12.15
N SER A 110 23.58 3.98 12.95
CA SER A 110 23.63 2.96 14.01
C SER A 110 22.61 3.15 15.14
N PHE A 111 22.10 4.36 15.37
CA PHE A 111 21.22 4.70 16.51
C PHE A 111 19.86 5.28 16.13
N GLN A 112 19.71 5.77 14.90
CA GLN A 112 18.48 6.36 14.40
C GLN A 112 18.29 5.93 12.95
N GLY A 113 17.04 5.67 12.57
CA GLY A 113 16.68 5.40 11.20
C GLY A 113 15.22 5.65 10.97
N ARG A 114 14.84 5.59 9.71
CA ARG A 114 13.47 5.67 9.24
C ARG A 114 13.30 4.81 8.00
N VAL A 115 12.04 4.50 7.71
CA VAL A 115 11.66 3.92 6.44
C VAL A 115 10.81 4.93 5.69
N ASP A 116 11.22 5.25 4.47
CA ASP A 116 10.54 6.19 3.57
C ASP A 116 9.81 5.43 2.47
N ILE A 117 8.55 5.79 2.22
CA ILE A 117 7.79 5.42 1.03
C ILE A 117 8.01 6.52 0.00
N LEU A 118 8.66 6.18 -1.11
CA LEU A 118 8.96 7.13 -2.17
C LEU A 118 7.91 7.06 -3.27
N THR A 119 7.51 8.22 -3.79
CA THR A 119 6.66 8.36 -4.98
C THR A 119 7.23 9.45 -5.87
N SER A 120 6.61 9.72 -7.02
CA SER A 120 6.98 10.88 -7.85
C SER A 120 6.86 12.22 -7.09
N SER A 121 5.91 12.33 -6.17
CA SER A 121 5.68 13.54 -5.34
C SER A 121 6.51 13.55 -4.05
N PHE A 122 7.02 12.39 -3.62
CA PHE A 122 7.87 12.24 -2.45
C PHE A 122 9.20 11.60 -2.87
N GLY A 123 10.10 12.42 -3.40
CA GLY A 123 11.42 11.99 -3.86
C GLY A 123 12.37 11.59 -2.72
N GLY A 124 13.32 10.71 -3.03
CA GLY A 124 14.40 10.31 -2.13
C GLY A 124 15.52 11.35 -2.07
N ARG A 125 16.07 11.54 -0.86
CA ARG A 125 17.07 12.54 -0.39
C ARG A 125 16.54 13.98 -0.18
N SER A 126 16.53 14.38 1.09
CA SER A 126 16.81 15.78 1.49
C SER A 126 17.94 15.88 2.53
N ASP A 127 18.70 14.79 2.79
CA ASP A 127 19.45 14.69 4.05
C ASP A 127 20.95 14.40 3.89
N VAL A 128 21.55 14.69 2.74
CA VAL A 128 23.02 14.74 2.64
C VAL A 128 23.38 15.82 1.63
N ASP A 129 23.38 17.08 2.09
CA ASP A 129 24.33 18.16 1.76
C ASP A 129 23.70 19.53 2.10
N GLY A 130 24.05 20.09 3.28
CA GLY A 130 24.13 21.55 3.40
C GLY A 130 23.29 22.30 4.44
N ASP A 131 22.60 21.68 5.40
CA ASP A 131 21.73 22.46 6.31
C ASP A 131 22.24 22.47 7.76
N ILE A 132 23.38 23.14 7.94
CA ILE A 132 23.91 23.59 9.24
C ILE A 132 23.01 24.75 9.71
N GLY A 133 21.96 24.45 10.46
CA GLY A 133 21.11 25.48 11.05
C GLY A 133 20.03 24.90 11.96
N VAL A 134 19.75 25.55 13.09
CA VAL A 134 18.73 25.14 14.07
C VAL A 134 17.33 24.94 13.44
N LEU A 135 17.07 25.53 12.27
CA LEU A 135 15.83 25.41 11.50
C LEU A 135 15.75 24.15 10.60
N SER A 136 16.88 23.51 10.24
CA SER A 136 16.89 22.29 9.41
C SER A 136 16.41 21.05 10.15
N SER A 137 16.54 21.09 11.48
CA SER A 137 16.13 20.03 12.41
C SER A 137 14.63 19.71 12.40
N ILE A 138 13.77 20.60 11.87
CA ILE A 138 12.32 20.39 11.78
C ILE A 138 11.95 19.66 10.48
N ALA A 139 12.60 19.99 9.36
CA ALA A 139 12.33 19.38 8.05
C ALA A 139 12.99 18.00 7.88
N SER A 140 14.13 17.77 8.52
CA SER A 140 14.80 16.46 8.57
C SER A 140 14.16 15.51 9.60
N ASN A 141 13.24 16.00 10.42
CA ASN A 141 12.56 15.20 11.44
C ASN A 141 11.41 14.40 10.79
N SER A 142 11.56 13.08 10.80
CA SER A 142 10.58 12.08 10.35
C SER A 142 9.18 12.31 10.92
N ASN A 143 9.06 12.95 12.10
CA ASN A 143 7.76 13.33 12.68
C ASN A 143 6.91 14.24 11.77
N PHE A 144 7.51 15.00 10.85
CA PHE A 144 6.79 15.88 9.93
C PHE A 144 6.60 15.28 8.52
N ARG A 145 7.29 14.19 8.19
CA ARG A 145 7.25 13.58 6.86
C ARG A 145 6.08 12.60 6.74
N PRO A 146 5.03 12.88 5.96
CA PRO A 146 3.85 12.01 5.83
C PRO A 146 4.14 10.62 5.27
N ASN A 147 5.28 10.46 4.60
CA ASN A 147 5.64 9.27 3.84
C ASN A 147 6.66 8.38 4.58
N SER A 148 6.84 8.55 5.89
CA SER A 148 7.88 7.82 6.63
C SER A 148 7.42 7.30 7.98
N ILE A 149 8.08 6.28 8.52
CA ILE A 149 8.02 5.90 9.94
C ILE A 149 9.44 5.79 10.51
N GLU A 150 9.63 6.16 11.76
CA GLU A 150 10.90 6.02 12.48
C GLU A 150 11.14 4.56 12.78
N MET A 151 12.37 4.09 12.56
CA MET A 151 12.71 2.72 12.84
C MET A 151 14.22 2.59 13.03
N ASP A 152 14.65 2.09 14.18
CA ASP A 152 16.04 1.71 14.35
C ASP A 152 16.38 0.45 13.53
N LYS A 153 17.66 0.14 13.41
CA LYS A 153 18.15 -0.98 12.59
C LYS A 153 17.62 -2.34 13.05
N ASN A 154 17.39 -2.54 14.34
CA ASN A 154 16.89 -3.80 14.89
C ASN A 154 15.39 -3.93 14.65
N GLN A 155 14.64 -2.86 14.86
CA GLN A 155 13.22 -2.77 14.52
C GLN A 155 13.00 -3.05 13.03
N TYR A 156 13.83 -2.47 12.16
CA TYR A 156 13.77 -2.72 10.71
C TYR A 156 14.06 -4.18 10.36
N LYS A 157 15.08 -4.78 10.98
CA LYS A 157 15.37 -6.21 10.80
C LYS A 157 14.20 -7.09 11.25
N ASN A 158 13.55 -6.78 12.37
CA ASN A 158 12.40 -7.51 12.86
C ASN A 158 11.18 -7.38 11.93
N ALA A 159 11.02 -6.20 11.29
CA ALA A 159 9.97 -5.92 10.34
C ALA A 159 10.28 -6.38 8.90
N LYS A 160 11.50 -6.84 8.62
CA LYS A 160 12.02 -7.09 7.26
C LYS A 160 11.10 -7.96 6.41
N LYS A 161 10.53 -9.03 6.98
CA LYS A 161 9.60 -9.92 6.27
C LYS A 161 8.36 -9.17 5.73
N TYR A 162 7.86 -8.18 6.48
CA TYR A 162 6.70 -7.40 6.05
C TYR A 162 7.08 -6.36 4.99
N PHE A 163 8.28 -5.78 5.08
CA PHE A 163 8.80 -4.91 4.01
C PHE A 163 9.05 -5.68 2.72
N ASP A 164 9.46 -6.95 2.80
CA ASP A 164 9.61 -7.81 1.62
C ASP A 164 8.26 -8.07 0.95
N VAL A 165 7.24 -8.43 1.73
CA VAL A 165 5.86 -8.57 1.22
C VAL A 165 5.35 -7.25 0.62
N LEU A 166 5.58 -6.12 1.29
CA LEU A 166 5.19 -4.80 0.78
C LEU A 166 5.84 -4.50 -0.59
N ASN A 167 7.14 -4.77 -0.73
CA ASN A 167 7.86 -4.61 -1.99
C ASN A 167 7.35 -5.55 -3.08
N GLU A 168 6.97 -6.78 -2.74
CA GLU A 168 6.33 -7.69 -3.69
C GLU A 168 4.97 -7.16 -4.17
N MET A 169 4.17 -6.57 -3.27
CA MET A 169 2.88 -5.97 -3.64
C MET A 169 3.07 -4.78 -4.58
N ILE A 170 4.06 -3.93 -4.29
CA ILE A 170 4.47 -2.82 -5.17
C ILE A 170 4.89 -3.35 -6.54
N ALA A 171 5.76 -4.37 -6.59
CA ALA A 171 6.19 -4.97 -7.84
C ALA A 171 5.00 -5.56 -8.63
N LYS A 172 4.11 -6.32 -7.96
CA LYS A 172 2.91 -6.91 -8.57
C LYS A 172 1.97 -5.85 -9.14
N SER A 173 1.83 -4.69 -8.50
CA SER A 173 0.96 -3.61 -8.98
C SER A 173 1.49 -2.90 -10.23
N LYS A 174 2.82 -2.90 -10.42
CA LYS A 174 3.50 -2.31 -11.58
C LYS A 174 3.70 -3.31 -12.70
N SER A 175 3.72 -4.60 -12.37
CA SER A 175 3.67 -5.66 -13.37
C SER A 175 2.45 -5.40 -14.25
N PRO A 176 2.63 -5.29 -15.57
CA PRO A 176 1.53 -5.07 -16.47
C PRO A 176 0.58 -6.26 -16.36
N SER A 177 -0.48 -6.07 -15.58
CA SER A 177 -1.57 -7.01 -15.41
C SER A 177 -2.31 -7.03 -16.75
N GLY A 178 -1.82 -7.83 -17.69
CA GLY A 178 -2.35 -7.90 -19.05
C GLY A 178 -1.50 -7.29 -20.16
N GLN A 179 -0.18 -7.11 -20.01
CA GLN A 179 0.65 -7.12 -21.23
C GLN A 179 0.73 -8.58 -21.70
N ILE A 180 -0.17 -8.92 -22.62
CA ILE A 180 0.19 -9.79 -23.73
C ILE A 180 1.50 -9.20 -24.25
N VAL A 181 2.62 -9.85 -23.96
CA VAL A 181 3.87 -9.62 -24.66
C VAL A 181 3.52 -9.93 -26.11
N VAL A 182 3.13 -8.93 -26.89
CA VAL A 182 3.18 -9.03 -28.34
C VAL A 182 4.67 -8.96 -28.61
N PRO A 183 5.33 -10.08 -28.93
CA PRO A 183 6.74 -10.02 -29.25
C PRO A 183 6.83 -9.13 -30.48
N LYS A 184 7.56 -8.02 -30.38
CA LYS A 184 8.10 -7.35 -31.57
C LYS A 184 9.23 -8.24 -32.11
N GLY A 185 8.81 -9.32 -32.71
CA GLY A 185 9.61 -10.28 -33.46
C GLY A 185 8.61 -10.92 -34.39
N HIS A 186 8.85 -10.83 -35.69
CA HIS A 186 8.04 -11.40 -36.77
C HIS A 186 7.22 -12.59 -36.25
N SER A 187 5.91 -12.40 -36.05
CA SER A 187 5.05 -13.49 -35.62
C SER A 187 5.11 -14.54 -36.71
N SER A 188 5.63 -15.72 -36.37
CA SER A 188 5.50 -16.83 -37.28
C SER A 188 4.02 -17.21 -37.35
N ILE A 189 3.57 -17.75 -38.48
CA ILE A 189 2.19 -18.27 -38.63
C ILE A 189 1.84 -19.23 -37.48
N ALA A 190 2.82 -19.95 -36.94
CA ALA A 190 2.66 -20.83 -35.78
C ALA A 190 2.28 -20.07 -34.48
N ASP A 191 2.85 -18.89 -34.26
CA ASP A 191 2.54 -18.05 -33.09
C ASP A 191 1.13 -17.47 -33.15
N GLU A 192 0.65 -17.15 -34.36
CA GLU A 192 -0.70 -16.63 -34.56
C GLU A 192 -1.77 -17.72 -34.45
N ILE A 193 -1.47 -18.92 -34.95
CA ILE A 193 -2.30 -20.11 -34.71
C ILE A 193 -2.36 -20.45 -33.21
N GLY A 194 -1.24 -20.29 -32.48
CA GLY A 194 -1.19 -20.45 -31.02
C GLY A 194 -2.14 -19.49 -30.30
N LYS A 195 -2.12 -18.20 -30.67
CA LYS A 195 -3.04 -17.19 -30.10
C LYS A 195 -4.51 -17.49 -30.39
N LEU A 196 -4.84 -17.98 -31.59
CA LEU A 196 -6.20 -18.39 -31.93
C LEU A 196 -6.66 -19.58 -31.08
N ALA A 197 -5.78 -20.55 -30.81
CA ALA A 197 -6.11 -21.69 -29.97
C ALA A 197 -6.38 -21.28 -28.51
N ASP A 198 -5.60 -20.32 -27.99
CA ASP A 198 -5.83 -19.75 -26.66
C ASP A 198 -7.17 -19.02 -26.55
N LEU A 199 -7.59 -18.29 -27.60
CA LEU A 199 -8.88 -17.59 -27.64
C LEU A 199 -10.06 -18.58 -27.69
N HIS A 200 -9.90 -19.66 -28.46
CA HIS A 200 -10.89 -20.73 -28.55
C HIS A 200 -11.03 -21.49 -27.23
N GLN A 201 -9.92 -21.84 -26.59
CA GLN A 201 -9.92 -22.51 -25.28
C GLN A 201 -10.56 -21.65 -24.18
N LYS A 202 -10.44 -20.31 -24.28
CA LYS A 202 -11.10 -19.36 -23.39
C LYS A 202 -12.58 -19.13 -23.71
N GLY A 203 -13.12 -19.75 -24.76
CA GLY A 203 -14.51 -19.60 -25.20
C GLY A 203 -14.83 -18.20 -25.73
N LEU A 204 -13.81 -17.44 -26.16
CA LEU A 204 -13.97 -16.09 -26.70
C LEU A 204 -14.31 -16.09 -28.20
N ILE A 205 -14.00 -17.19 -28.88
CA ILE A 205 -14.37 -17.48 -30.27
C ILE A 205 -14.91 -18.91 -30.35
N ASP A 206 -15.81 -19.15 -31.29
CA ASP A 206 -16.38 -20.48 -31.50
C ASP A 206 -15.56 -21.36 -32.46
N ASP A 207 -15.95 -22.64 -32.60
CA ASP A 207 -15.27 -23.62 -33.48
C ASP A 207 -15.26 -23.20 -34.96
N THR A 208 -16.26 -22.43 -35.38
CA THR A 208 -16.42 -21.99 -36.77
C THR A 208 -15.47 -20.82 -37.03
N GLU A 209 -15.50 -19.82 -36.16
CA GLU A 209 -14.62 -18.64 -36.19
C GLU A 209 -13.14 -19.05 -36.11
N PHE A 210 -12.82 -20.02 -35.25
CA PHE A 210 -11.46 -20.54 -35.14
C PHE A 210 -10.97 -21.17 -36.47
N LYS A 211 -11.81 -21.97 -37.15
CA LYS A 211 -11.44 -22.62 -38.42
C LYS A 211 -11.28 -21.60 -39.55
N GLU A 212 -12.15 -20.60 -39.64
CA GLU A 212 -12.07 -19.56 -40.66
C GLU A 212 -10.82 -18.69 -40.51
N LEU A 213 -10.51 -18.28 -39.28
CA LEU A 213 -9.33 -17.47 -38.99
C LEU A 213 -8.03 -18.26 -39.20
N LYS A 214 -8.00 -19.54 -38.81
CA LYS A 214 -6.86 -20.42 -39.09
C LYS A 214 -6.63 -20.61 -40.58
N ALA A 215 -7.70 -20.75 -41.38
CA ALA A 215 -7.58 -20.90 -42.82
C ALA A 215 -7.05 -19.63 -43.50
N LYS A 216 -7.48 -18.45 -43.06
CA LYS A 216 -6.97 -17.16 -43.56
C LYS A 216 -5.48 -16.99 -43.30
N LEU A 217 -5.01 -17.34 -42.09
CA LEU A 217 -3.60 -17.22 -41.71
C LEU A 217 -2.64 -18.17 -42.44
N ILE A 218 -3.14 -19.28 -43.00
CA ILE A 218 -2.32 -20.23 -43.77
C ILE A 218 -2.24 -19.81 -45.25
N GLN A 219 -3.11 -18.90 -45.70
CA GLN A 219 -3.18 -18.42 -47.09
C GLN A 219 -2.40 -17.12 -47.36
N GLU A 220 -1.88 -16.47 -46.31
CA GLU A 220 -0.88 -15.38 -46.41
C GLU A 220 0.55 -15.94 -46.54
#